data_AF-A0A1H4PV36-F1
#
_entry.id   AF-A0A1H4PV36-F1
#
_cell.length_a   1.000
_cell.length_b   1.000
_cell.length_c   1.000
_cell.angle_alpha   90.00
_cell.angle_beta   90.00
_cell.angle_gamma   90.00
#
_symmetry.space_group_name_H-M   'P 1'
#
loop_
_entity.id
_entity.type
_entity.pdbx_description
1 polymer ?
#
loop_
_entity_poly.entity_id
_entity_poly.type
_entity_poly.pdbx_seq_one_letter_code
_entity_poly.pdbx_strand_id
1 'polypeptide(L)'
;MVIVLYALGLLAVAAVLYGVAALVFGRGDETPPLETGATPTVLPAEDVTGVDVRGLRFQQVVRGYKPAEVDWALERLAREIDVLRARLAAEQEPAAAATDAPGEAD
;
A
#
# COMPACT_ATOMS: atom_id res chain seq x y z
N MET A 1 47.26 -6.46 -27.67
CA MET A 1 46.84 -7.34 -26.56
C MET A 1 46.64 -6.55 -25.25
N VAL A 2 47.65 -5.83 -24.76
CA VAL A 2 47.58 -5.08 -23.49
C VAL A 2 46.48 -4.00 -23.47
N ILE A 3 46.33 -3.24 -24.57
CA ILE A 3 45.26 -2.22 -24.71
C ILE A 3 43.86 -2.81 -24.56
N VAL A 4 43.64 -4.00 -25.14
CA VAL A 4 42.35 -4.70 -25.07
C VAL A 4 42.02 -5.13 -23.63
N LEU A 5 43.04 -5.58 -22.88
CA LEU A 5 42.89 -5.96 -21.48
C LEU A 5 42.50 -4.76 -20.60
N TYR A 6 43.17 -3.61 -20.80
CA TYR A 6 42.83 -2.38 -20.09
C TYR A 6 41.43 -1.86 -20.44
N ALA A 7 41.05 -1.90 -21.72
CA ALA A 7 39.72 -1.51 -22.16
C ALA A 7 38.62 -2.36 -21.51
N LEU A 8 38.82 -3.69 -21.44
CA LEU A 8 37.89 -4.60 -20.77
C LEU A 8 37.81 -4.34 -19.26
N GLY A 9 38.94 -4.06 -18.61
CA GLY A 9 38.99 -3.69 -17.20
C GLY A 9 38.24 -2.39 -16.90
N LEU A 10 38.45 -1.34 -17.70
CA LEU A 10 37.73 -0.08 -17.57
C LEU A 10 36.22 -0.26 -17.79
N LEU A 11 35.82 -1.06 -18.78
CA LEU A 11 34.41 -1.38 -19.02
C LEU A 11 33.78 -2.10 -17.82
N ALA A 12 34.49 -3.07 -17.23
CA ALA A 12 34.02 -3.78 -16.05
C ALA A 12 33.86 -2.83 -14.85
N VAL A 13 34.85 -1.96 -14.59
CA VAL A 13 34.77 -0.96 -13.52
C VAL A 13 33.60 -0.01 -13.77
N ALA A 14 33.44 0.50 -15.00
CA ALA A 14 32.32 1.36 -15.36
C ALA A 14 30.96 0.66 -15.16
N ALA A 15 30.84 -0.61 -15.55
CA ALA A 15 29.62 -1.40 -15.35
C ALA A 15 29.31 -1.62 -13.87
N VAL A 16 30.31 -1.89 -13.04
CA VAL A 16 30.14 -2.02 -11.58
C VAL A 16 29.72 -0.69 -10.96
N LEU A 17 30.41 0.40 -11.28
CA LEU A 17 30.05 1.74 -10.79
C LEU A 17 28.64 2.14 -11.24
N TYR A 18 28.30 1.85 -12.49
CA TYR A 18 26.95 2.06 -13.03
C TYR A 18 25.92 1.21 -12.30
N GLY A 19 26.20 -0.07 -12.02
CA GLY A 19 25.30 -0.94 -11.28
C GLY A 19 25.08 -0.47 -9.83
N VAL A 20 26.15 -0.04 -9.16
CA VAL A 20 26.06 0.56 -7.82
C VAL A 20 25.28 1.85 -7.85
N ALA A 21 25.57 2.74 -8.80
CA ALA A 21 24.82 3.97 -8.99
C ALA A 21 23.34 3.67 -9.30
N ALA A 22 23.03 2.78 -10.22
CA ALA A 22 21.65 2.39 -10.55
C ALA A 22 20.91 1.72 -9.39
N LEU A 23 21.64 1.04 -8.49
CA LEU A 23 21.07 0.49 -7.25
C LEU A 23 20.82 1.59 -6.20
N VAL A 24 21.75 2.53 -6.05
CA VAL A 24 21.67 3.66 -5.11
C VAL A 24 20.61 4.67 -5.55
N PHE A 25 20.60 5.02 -6.83
CA PHE A 25 19.67 5.94 -7.49
C PHE A 25 18.40 5.24 -8.00
N GLY A 26 18.35 3.91 -7.87
CA GLY A 26 17.14 3.07 -7.90
C GLY A 26 16.01 3.58 -8.80
N ARG A 27 16.13 3.34 -10.12
CA ARG A 27 15.03 3.45 -11.10
C ARG A 27 14.51 4.88 -11.30
N GLY A 28 14.90 5.47 -12.45
CA GLY A 28 14.54 6.82 -12.90
C GLY A 28 13.06 7.04 -13.24
N ASP A 29 12.17 6.76 -12.29
CA ASP A 29 10.85 7.39 -12.20
C ASP A 29 10.91 8.50 -11.14
N GLU A 30 11.88 9.42 -11.28
CA GLU A 30 11.77 10.78 -10.73
C GLU A 30 10.81 11.59 -11.60
N THR A 31 9.54 11.19 -11.59
CA THR A 31 8.44 12.09 -11.94
C THR A 31 7.83 12.57 -10.64
N PRO A 32 7.55 13.87 -10.57
CA PRO A 32 8.17 14.89 -9.72
C PRO A 32 8.07 14.60 -8.21
N PRO A 33 8.80 15.32 -7.34
CA PRO A 33 8.64 15.20 -5.89
C PRO A 33 7.18 15.52 -5.54
N LEU A 34 6.36 14.49 -5.31
CA LEU A 34 5.09 14.68 -4.62
C LEU A 34 5.46 15.06 -3.20
N GLU A 35 5.45 16.38 -3.00
CA GLU A 35 5.22 17.12 -1.78
C GLU A 35 5.24 16.25 -0.53
N THR A 36 6.27 16.48 0.28
CA THR A 36 6.34 16.12 1.69
C THR A 36 4.95 16.06 2.33
N GLY A 37 4.49 14.87 2.68
CA GLY A 37 3.36 14.68 3.61
C GLY A 37 2.05 14.13 3.05
N ALA A 38 1.92 13.89 1.73
CA ALA A 38 0.74 13.23 1.20
C ALA A 38 1.00 11.72 1.04
N THR A 39 1.02 11.00 2.17
CA THR A 39 0.92 9.55 2.12
C THR A 39 -0.37 9.22 1.36
N PRO A 40 -0.34 8.46 0.24
CA PRO A 40 -1.55 8.03 -0.46
C PRO A 40 -2.33 6.97 0.34
N THR A 41 -2.12 6.90 1.66
CA THR A 41 -3.01 6.26 2.62
C THR A 41 -4.19 7.19 2.87
N VAL A 42 -5.05 7.33 1.88
CA VAL A 42 -6.39 7.88 2.12
C VAL A 42 -7.23 6.72 2.60
N LEU A 43 -7.16 6.44 3.89
CA LEU A 43 -8.23 5.69 4.53
C LEU A 43 -9.43 6.65 4.59
N PRO A 44 -10.63 6.24 4.17
CA PRO A 44 -11.83 7.05 4.34
C PRO A 44 -11.95 7.54 5.79
N ALA A 45 -12.31 8.81 6.00
CA ALA A 45 -12.42 9.40 7.34
C ALA A 45 -13.44 8.65 8.22
N GLU A 46 -14.41 8.00 7.58
CA GLU A 46 -15.44 7.16 8.18
C GLU A 46 -15.67 5.94 7.26
N ASP A 47 -16.31 4.87 7.76
CA ASP A 47 -16.71 3.70 6.95
C ASP A 47 -15.59 2.84 6.34
N VAL A 48 -14.44 2.75 7.00
CA VAL A 48 -13.32 1.90 6.56
C VAL A 48 -13.74 0.44 6.36
N THR A 49 -13.47 -0.11 5.17
CA THR A 49 -13.69 -1.51 4.82
C THR A 49 -12.37 -2.29 4.70
N GLY A 50 -12.42 -3.62 4.68
CA GLY A 50 -11.22 -4.43 4.45
C GLY A 50 -10.62 -4.22 3.06
N VAL A 51 -11.41 -3.78 2.07
CA VAL A 51 -10.91 -3.42 0.72
C VAL A 51 -10.01 -2.19 0.80
N ASP A 52 -10.40 -1.20 1.60
CA ASP A 52 -9.62 0.03 1.78
C ASP A 52 -8.26 -0.25 2.43
N VAL A 53 -8.24 -1.15 3.42
CA VAL A 53 -6.99 -1.57 4.10
C VAL A 53 -6.05 -2.31 3.14
N ARG A 54 -6.60 -3.19 2.27
CA ARG A 54 -5.81 -3.89 1.24
C ARG A 54 -5.27 -2.95 0.15
N GLY A 55 -5.90 -1.79 -0.04
CA GLY A 55 -5.47 -0.78 -0.99
C GLY A 55 -4.31 0.11 -0.51
N LEU A 56 -3.94 0.05 0.78
CA LEU A 56 -2.93 0.94 1.35
C LEU A 56 -1.53 0.72 0.76
N ARG A 57 -0.85 1.83 0.46
CA ARG A 57 0.52 1.84 -0.06
C ARG A 57 1.43 2.60 0.89
N PHE A 58 2.46 1.92 1.39
CA PHE A 58 3.45 2.48 2.31
C PHE A 58 4.79 2.71 1.57
N GLN A 59 5.49 3.80 1.91
CA GLN A 59 6.85 4.05 1.42
C GLN A 59 7.86 3.13 2.14
N GLN A 60 8.88 2.68 1.40
CA GLN A 60 9.97 1.89 1.96
C GLN A 60 11.06 2.81 2.53
N VAL A 61 11.49 2.53 3.76
CA VAL A 61 12.56 3.27 4.46
C VAL A 61 13.70 2.34 4.85
N VAL A 62 14.94 2.86 4.83
CA VAL A 62 16.19 2.09 5.08
C VAL A 62 16.19 1.37 6.44
N ARG A 63 15.49 1.93 7.43
CA ARG A 63 15.12 1.26 8.67
C ARG A 63 13.62 1.38 8.86
N GLY A 64 12.94 0.24 8.75
CA GLY A 64 11.49 0.14 8.93
C GLY A 64 11.11 -1.26 9.37
N TYR A 65 9.80 -1.45 9.58
CA TYR A 65 9.25 -2.78 9.84
C TYR A 65 9.40 -3.68 8.61
N LYS A 66 9.51 -4.98 8.85
CA LYS A 66 9.63 -5.96 7.77
C LYS A 66 8.34 -5.95 6.93
N PRO A 67 8.40 -5.74 5.60
CA PRO A 67 7.21 -5.65 4.76
C PRO A 67 6.27 -6.85 4.94
N ALA A 68 6.82 -8.07 5.01
CA ALA A 68 6.03 -9.29 5.19
C ALA A 68 5.25 -9.36 6.52
N GLU A 69 5.78 -8.76 7.61
CA GLU A 69 5.07 -8.72 8.90
C GLU A 69 3.94 -7.68 8.86
N VAL A 70 4.19 -6.54 8.19
CA VAL A 70 3.19 -5.50 7.97
C VAL A 70 2.06 -6.03 7.08
N ASP A 71 2.38 -6.71 5.98
CA ASP A 71 1.40 -7.30 5.07
C ASP A 71 0.51 -8.32 5.78
N TRP A 72 1.12 -9.18 6.61
CA TRP A 72 0.35 -10.14 7.43
C TRP A 72 -0.60 -9.44 8.41
N ALA A 73 -0.13 -8.39 9.09
CA ALA A 73 -0.93 -7.65 10.06
C ALA A 73 -2.10 -6.91 9.39
N LEU A 74 -1.86 -6.26 8.25
CA LEU A 74 -2.88 -5.55 7.48
C LEU A 74 -3.94 -6.50 6.94
N GLU A 75 -3.53 -7.67 6.44
CA GLU A 75 -4.45 -8.68 5.94
C GLU A 75 -5.30 -9.30 7.06
N ARG A 76 -4.73 -9.48 8.26
CA ARG A 76 -5.50 -9.90 9.44
C ARG A 76 -6.51 -8.84 9.88
N LEU A 77 -6.14 -7.57 9.84
CA LEU A 77 -6.98 -6.43 10.21
C LEU A 77 -8.12 -6.23 9.20
N ALA A 78 -7.83 -6.32 7.90
CA ALA A 78 -8.82 -6.20 6.83
C ALA A 78 -9.95 -7.23 7.01
N ARG A 79 -9.62 -8.49 7.31
CA ARG A 79 -10.62 -9.53 7.61
C ARG A 79 -11.45 -9.23 8.85
N GLU A 80 -10.84 -8.69 9.90
CA GLU A 80 -11.57 -8.36 11.13
C GLU A 80 -12.58 -7.23 10.88
N ILE A 81 -12.19 -6.21 10.12
CA ILE A 81 -13.08 -5.11 9.72
C ILE A 81 -14.25 -5.65 8.89
N ASP A 82 -14.00 -6.53 7.92
CA ASP A 82 -15.05 -7.14 7.11
C ASP A 82 -16.07 -7.91 7.99
N VAL A 83 -15.59 -8.65 9.01
CA VAL A 83 -16.46 -9.34 9.97
C VAL A 83 -17.26 -8.37 10.84
N LEU A 84 -16.65 -7.31 11.35
CA LEU A 84 -17.33 -6.31 12.18
C LEU A 84 -18.41 -5.57 11.38
N ARG A 85 -18.12 -5.21 10.12
CA ARG A 85 -19.08 -4.55 9.24
C ARG A 85 -20.27 -5.45 8.91
N ALA A 86 -20.04 -6.74 8.67
CA ALA A 86 -21.10 -7.71 8.44
C ALA A 86 -22.03 -7.85 9.67
N ARG A 87 -21.48 -7.82 10.89
CA ARG A 87 -22.27 -7.84 12.12
C ARG A 87 -23.11 -6.58 12.31
N LEU A 88 -22.53 -5.41 12.08
CA LEU A 88 -23.24 -4.13 12.16
C LEU A 88 -24.39 -4.06 11.14
N ALA A 89 -24.18 -4.58 9.92
CA ALA A 89 -25.25 -4.67 8.92
C ALA A 89 -26.39 -5.59 9.38
N ALA A 90 -26.07 -6.75 9.95
CA ALA A 90 -27.06 -7.69 10.47
C ALA A 90 -27.89 -7.12 11.65
N GLU A 91 -27.31 -6.22 12.45
CA GLU A 91 -28.01 -5.53 13.55
C GLU A 91 -28.91 -4.38 13.07
N GLN A 92 -28.63 -3.78 11.90
CA GLN A 92 -29.42 -2.68 11.33
C GLN A 92 -30.63 -3.16 10.51
N GLU A 93 -30.51 -4.30 9.82
CA GLU A 93 -31.59 -4.93 9.04
C GLU A 93 -32.93 -5.10 9.79
N PRO A 94 -32.98 -5.53 11.08
CA PRO A 94 -34.25 -5.69 11.79
C PRO A 94 -34.94 -4.35 12.13
N ALA A 95 -34.21 -3.23 12.16
CA ALA A 95 -34.77 -1.90 12.48
C ALA A 95 -35.39 -1.21 11.25
N ALA A 96 -34.82 -1.42 10.06
CA ALA A 96 -35.35 -0.87 8.82
C ALA A 96 -36.70 -1.52 8.42
N ALA A 97 -36.83 -2.85 8.61
CA ALA A 97 -38.07 -3.58 8.33
C ALA A 97 -39.25 -3.18 9.25
N ALA A 98 -38.98 -2.62 10.43
CA ALA A 98 -40.00 -2.13 11.35
C ALA A 98 -40.44 -0.69 11.07
N THR A 99 -39.65 0.08 10.31
CA THR A 99 -39.94 1.49 9.98
C THR A 99 -40.77 1.61 8.70
N ASP A 100 -40.77 0.60 7.83
CA ASP A 100 -41.57 0.56 6.60
C ASP A 100 -42.93 -0.14 6.77
N ALA A 101 -43.37 -0.38 8.01
CA ALA A 101 -44.76 -0.72 8.28
C ALA A 101 -45.58 0.58 8.20
N PRO A 102 -46.41 0.79 7.16
CA PRO A 102 -47.25 1.96 7.07
C PRO A 102 -48.26 1.84 8.19
N GLY A 103 -48.10 2.69 9.21
CA GLY A 103 -49.24 3.14 9.99
C GLY A 103 -50.22 3.85 9.07
N GLU A 104 -51.49 3.71 9.44
CA GLU A 104 -52.69 4.29 8.82
C GLU A 104 -53.24 3.58 7.58
N ALA A 105 -54.55 3.35 7.49
CA ALA A 105 -55.67 3.41 8.43
C ALA A 105 -56.92 3.03 7.63
N ASP A 106 -57.89 2.45 8.34
CA ASP A 106 -59.35 2.68 8.23
C ASP A 106 -59.96 2.89 6.83
#